data_AF-A0A2V7YDY9-F1
#
_entry.id   AF-A0A2V7YDY9-F1
#
_cell.length_a   1.000
_cell.length_b   1.000
_cell.length_c   1.000
_cell.angle_alpha   90.00
_cell.angle_beta   90.00
_cell.angle_gamma   90.00
#
_symmetry.space_group_name_H-M   'P 1'
#
loop_
_entity.id
_entity.type
_entity.pdbx_description
1 polymer ?
#
loop_
_entity_poly.entity_id
_entity_poly.type
_entity_poly.pdbx_seq_one_letter_code
_entity_poly.pdbx_strand_id
1 'polypeptide(L)'
;MTPARRYLVIAGLAVSALLFLGGFVLAGYLWKLSRKFPEAPFKQPSRLYASAPVLAPGEPFSPGEMVAELKDAGYRETPAGAPITPGTYRRLGDRVVT
;
A
#
# COMPACT_ATOMS: atom_id res chain seq x y z
N MET A 1 2.02 16.38 63.73
CA MET A 1 1.39 15.66 62.60
C MET A 1 0.96 14.29 63.09
N THR A 2 -0.32 13.95 63.00
CA THR A 2 -0.80 12.61 63.36
C THR A 2 -0.19 11.57 62.41
N PRO A 3 0.13 10.35 62.88
CA PRO A 3 0.74 9.31 62.05
C PRO A 3 -0.10 9.00 60.81
N ALA A 4 -1.43 8.97 60.95
CA ALA A 4 -2.37 8.80 59.85
C ALA A 4 -2.23 9.87 58.74
N ARG A 5 -2.03 11.14 59.11
CA ARG A 5 -1.85 12.23 58.13
C ARG A 5 -0.53 12.10 57.37
N ARG A 6 0.53 11.58 58.00
CA ARG A 6 1.81 11.32 57.33
C ARG A 6 1.68 10.19 56.30
N TYR A 7 1.01 9.10 56.65
CA TYR A 7 0.78 7.99 55.71
C TYR A 7 -0.06 8.43 54.50
N LEU A 8 -1.10 9.24 54.71
CA LEU A 8 -1.90 9.77 53.59
C LEU A 8 -1.09 10.66 52.65
N VAL A 9 -0.21 11.51 53.18
CA VAL A 9 0.68 12.36 52.36
C VAL A 9 1.68 11.51 51.57
N ILE A 10 2.28 10.50 52.20
CA ILE A 10 3.22 9.59 51.55
C ILE A 10 2.51 8.78 50.45
N ALA A 11 1.31 8.26 50.72
CA ALA A 11 0.52 7.55 49.73
C ALA A 11 0.17 8.45 48.54
N GLY A 12 -0.26 9.69 48.80
CA GLY A 12 -0.54 10.67 47.75
C GLY A 12 0.68 11.00 46.89
N LEU A 13 1.86 11.19 47.51
CA LEU A 13 3.12 11.39 46.81
C LEU A 13 3.52 10.19 45.97
N ALA A 14 3.39 8.97 46.53
CA ALA A 14 3.72 7.74 45.81
C ALA A 14 2.82 7.53 44.58
N VAL A 15 1.51 7.75 44.72
CA VAL A 15 0.56 7.66 43.60
C VAL A 15 0.88 8.73 42.55
N SER A 16 1.15 9.96 42.96
CA SER A 16 1.49 11.05 42.03
C SER A 16 2.78 10.74 41.25
N ALA A 17 3.80 10.20 41.92
CA ALA A 17 5.05 9.80 41.29
C ALA A 17 4.84 8.66 40.28
N LEU A 18 4.02 7.66 40.62
CA LEU A 18 3.67 6.55 39.73
C LEU A 18 2.91 7.03 38.50
N LEU A 19 1.92 7.91 38.67
CA LEU A 19 1.15 8.48 37.56
C LEU A 19 2.04 9.32 36.64
N PHE A 20 2.93 10.14 37.21
CA PHE A 20 3.87 10.93 36.44
C PHE A 20 4.81 10.05 35.62
N LEU A 21 5.40 9.03 36.25
CA LEU A 21 6.31 8.11 35.57
C LEU A 21 5.59 7.32 34.47
N GLY A 22 4.38 6.83 34.75
CA GLY A 22 3.55 6.13 33.76
C GLY A 22 3.20 7.02 32.57
N GLY A 23 2.77 8.26 32.83
CA GLY A 23 2.49 9.24 31.79
C GLY A 23 3.71 9.59 30.94
N PHE A 24 4.88 9.75 31.58
CA PHE A 24 6.13 10.04 30.88
C PHE A 24 6.55 8.90 29.94
N VAL A 25 6.48 7.66 30.41
CA VAL A 25 6.78 6.46 29.60
C VAL A 25 5.80 6.35 28.42
N LEU A 26 4.50 6.56 28.67
CA LEU A 26 3.48 6.50 27.63
C LEU A 26 3.69 7.60 26.57
N ALA A 27 3.98 8.83 26.98
CA ALA A 27 4.28 9.93 26.06
C ALA A 27 5.51 9.62 25.20
N GLY A 28 6.59 9.11 25.79
CA GLY A 28 7.77 8.69 25.05
C GLY A 28 7.49 7.55 24.05
N TYR A 29 6.67 6.58 24.44
CA TYR A 29 6.22 5.49 23.55
C TYR A 29 5.40 6.03 22.37
N LEU A 30 4.40 6.87 22.64
CA LEU A 30 3.55 7.46 21.61
C LEU A 30 4.34 8.36 20.67
N TRP A 31 5.31 9.11 21.18
CA TRP A 31 6.23 9.91 20.37
C TRP A 31 7.08 9.05 19.43
N LYS A 32 7.64 7.95 19.94
CA LYS A 32 8.41 7.00 19.13
C LYS A 32 7.53 6.31 18.08
N LEU A 33 6.28 6.00 18.42
CA LEU A 33 5.32 5.37 17.52
C LEU A 33 4.86 6.34 16.42
N SER A 34 4.54 7.59 16.76
CA SER A 34 4.18 8.64 15.82
C SER A 34 5.25 8.83 14.75
N ARG A 35 6.54 8.83 15.13
CA ARG A 35 7.66 8.94 14.17
C ARG A 35 7.80 7.77 13.19
N LYS A 36 7.15 6.63 13.43
CA LYS A 36 7.15 5.50 12.49
C LYS A 36 6.14 5.67 11.36
N PHE A 37 5.18 6.57 11.52
CA PHE A 37 4.24 6.91 10.48
C PHE A 37 4.76 8.16 9.78
N PRO A 38 5.40 8.04 8.60
CA PRO A 38 5.73 9.23 7.81
C PRO A 38 4.44 10.00 7.54
N GLU A 39 4.45 11.30 7.84
CA GLU A 39 3.32 12.17 7.53
C GLU A 39 3.02 12.09 6.02
N ALA A 40 1.76 11.82 5.70
CA ALA A 40 1.26 11.90 4.34
C ALA A 40 1.46 13.33 3.82
N PRO A 41 1.73 13.52 2.50
CA PRO A 41 1.55 12.55 1.45
C PRO A 41 2.82 11.74 1.22
N PHE A 42 2.70 10.41 1.17
CA PHE A 42 3.69 9.59 0.49
C PHE A 42 3.89 10.24 -0.88
N LYS A 43 5.09 10.74 -1.17
CA LYS A 43 5.46 11.16 -2.52
C LYS A 43 5.42 9.89 -3.37
N GLN A 44 4.23 9.53 -3.82
CA GLN A 44 4.05 8.44 -4.74
C GLN A 44 4.78 8.88 -6.01
N PRO A 45 5.88 8.23 -6.37
CA PRO A 45 6.60 8.61 -7.58
C PRO A 45 5.60 8.57 -8.73
N SER A 46 5.60 9.63 -9.54
CA SER A 46 4.72 9.72 -10.70
C SER A 46 4.90 8.46 -11.54
N ARG A 47 3.82 7.70 -11.74
CA ARG A 47 3.86 6.57 -12.68
C ARG A 47 3.96 7.18 -14.07
N LEU A 48 5.13 7.04 -14.68
CA LEU A 48 5.37 7.47 -16.05
C LEU A 48 4.83 6.37 -16.95
N TYR A 49 3.59 6.56 -17.42
CA TYR A 49 3.01 5.70 -18.43
C TYR A 49 3.57 6.12 -19.78
N ALA A 50 4.18 5.18 -20.50
CA ALA A 50 4.54 5.38 -21.90
C ALA A 50 3.26 5.57 -22.74
N SER A 51 3.42 5.95 -24.01
CA SER A 51 2.30 6.09 -24.94
C SER A 51 1.57 4.75 -25.07
N ALA A 52 0.39 4.65 -24.44
CA ALA A 52 -0.43 3.45 -24.54
C ALA A 52 -0.95 3.31 -25.98
N PRO A 53 -0.75 2.16 -26.66
CA PRO A 53 -1.29 1.95 -27.99
C PRO A 53 -2.83 2.00 -27.94
N VAL A 54 -3.42 2.82 -28.82
CA VAL A 54 -4.87 2.93 -28.98
C VAL A 54 -5.26 2.20 -30.25
N LEU A 55 -6.09 1.17 -30.12
CA LEU A 55 -6.57 0.40 -31.27
C LEU A 55 -7.79 1.08 -31.90
N ALA A 56 -7.71 1.43 -33.18
CA ALA A 56 -8.81 1.99 -33.95
C ALA A 56 -9.30 0.99 -35.04
N PRO A 57 -10.62 0.82 -35.24
CA PRO A 57 -11.13 -0.03 -36.31
C PRO A 57 -10.67 0.45 -37.70
N GLY A 58 -10.20 -0.49 -38.52
CA GLY A 58 -9.77 -0.21 -39.90
C GLY A 58 -8.30 0.21 -40.05
N GLU A 59 -7.59 0.44 -38.93
CA GLU A 59 -6.16 0.67 -38.96
C GLU A 59 -5.42 -0.66 -39.18
N PRO A 60 -4.46 -0.72 -40.14
CA PRO A 60 -3.71 -1.95 -40.40
C PRO A 60 -2.85 -2.28 -39.19
N PHE A 61 -3.19 -3.37 -38.52
CA PHE A 61 -2.46 -3.85 -37.36
C PHE A 61 -2.48 -5.38 -37.35
N SER A 62 -1.32 -6.00 -37.53
CA SER A 62 -1.25 -7.44 -37.70
C SER A 62 -1.43 -8.19 -36.37
N PRO A 63 -1.90 -9.45 -36.41
CA PRO A 63 -2.00 -10.28 -35.21
C PRO A 63 -0.65 -10.50 -34.53
N GLY A 64 0.45 -10.49 -35.30
CA GLY A 64 1.81 -10.61 -34.76
C GLY A 64 2.24 -9.37 -33.98
N GLU A 65 1.98 -8.19 -34.53
CA GLU A 65 2.23 -6.90 -33.87
C GLU A 65 1.40 -6.75 -32.60
N MET A 66 0.13 -7.15 -32.63
CA MET A 66 -0.73 -7.16 -31.44
C MET A 66 -0.16 -8.02 -30.31
N VAL A 67 0.33 -9.22 -30.62
CA VAL A 67 0.93 -10.10 -29.61
C VAL A 67 2.24 -9.51 -29.07
N ALA A 68 3.03 -8.84 -29.90
CA ALA A 68 4.26 -8.18 -29.47
C ALA A 68 3.97 -7.02 -28.50
N GLU A 69 3.02 -6.14 -28.84
CA GLU A 69 2.59 -5.03 -27.97
C GLU A 69 2.00 -5.52 -26.64
N LEU A 70 1.15 -6.54 -26.67
CA LEU A 70 0.58 -7.11 -25.44
C LEU A 70 1.67 -7.69 -24.52
N LYS A 71 2.70 -8.34 -25.08
CA LYS A 71 3.84 -8.83 -24.30
C LYS A 71 4.67 -7.71 -23.71
N ASP A 72 4.95 -6.65 -24.48
CA ASP A 72 5.68 -5.47 -24.01
C ASP A 72 4.93 -4.74 -22.88
N ALA A 73 3.60 -4.65 -23.01
CA ALA A 73 2.71 -4.11 -21.99
C ALA A 73 2.53 -5.03 -20.75
N GLY A 74 3.11 -6.23 -20.75
CA GLY A 74 3.10 -7.16 -19.61
C GLY A 74 1.90 -8.10 -19.54
N TYR A 75 1.12 -8.24 -20.62
CA TYR A 75 0.06 -9.25 -20.70
C TYR A 75 0.64 -10.65 -20.91
N ARG A 76 -0.10 -11.66 -20.46
CA ARG A 76 0.31 -13.08 -20.52
C ARG A 76 -0.61 -13.91 -21.40
N GLU A 77 -0.06 -14.91 -22.07
CA GLU A 77 -0.87 -15.80 -22.90
C GLU A 77 -1.68 -16.80 -22.03
N THR A 78 -2.97 -16.92 -22.32
CA THR A 78 -3.89 -17.86 -21.67
C THR A 78 -3.85 -19.21 -22.37
N PRO A 79 -3.74 -20.32 -21.62
CA PRO A 79 -3.86 -21.67 -22.19
C PRO A 79 -5.18 -21.88 -22.94
N ALA A 80 -5.17 -22.78 -23.93
CA ALA A 80 -6.37 -23.18 -24.65
C ALA A 80 -7.43 -23.73 -23.68
N GLY A 81 -8.68 -23.30 -23.82
CA GLY A 81 -9.80 -23.73 -22.98
C GLY A 81 -9.92 -23.06 -21.60
N ALA A 82 -8.92 -22.30 -21.16
CA ALA A 82 -9.03 -21.51 -19.92
C ALA A 82 -9.81 -20.19 -20.15
N PRO A 83 -10.52 -19.67 -19.14
CA PRO A 83 -11.19 -18.38 -19.21
C PRO A 83 -10.16 -17.24 -19.34
N ILE A 84 -10.52 -16.22 -20.12
CA ILE A 84 -9.71 -15.00 -20.23
C ILE A 84 -9.90 -14.18 -18.96
N THR A 85 -8.79 -13.83 -18.32
CA THR A 85 -8.77 -13.04 -17.08
C THR A 85 -8.00 -11.72 -17.32
N PRO A 86 -8.24 -10.67 -16.52
CA PRO A 86 -7.53 -9.41 -16.69
C PRO A 86 -6.00 -9.59 -16.73
N GLY A 87 -5.35 -8.96 -17.71
CA GLY A 87 -3.91 -9.10 -17.94
C GLY A 87 -3.52 -10.38 -18.71
N THR A 88 -4.47 -11.03 -19.38
CA THR A 88 -4.20 -12.19 -20.24
C THR A 88 -4.77 -12.03 -21.65
N TYR A 89 -4.23 -12.77 -22.61
CA TYR A 89 -4.70 -12.78 -24.00
C TYR A 89 -4.64 -14.19 -24.61
N ARG A 90 -5.40 -14.41 -25.67
CA ARG A 90 -5.36 -15.64 -26.47
C ARG A 90 -5.37 -15.33 -27.96
N ARG A 91 -4.45 -15.94 -28.70
CA ARG A 91 -4.43 -15.87 -30.17
C ARG A 91 -5.26 -17.00 -30.78
N LEU A 92 -6.11 -16.65 -31.75
CA LEU A 92 -6.96 -17.55 -32.52
C LEU A 92 -6.74 -17.27 -34.02
N GLY A 93 -5.68 -17.84 -34.59
CA GLY A 93 -5.27 -17.55 -35.97
C GLY A 93 -4.93 -16.07 -36.17
N ASP A 94 -5.79 -15.37 -36.92
CA ASP A 94 -5.68 -13.93 -37.23
C ASP A 94 -6.41 -13.03 -36.23
N ARG A 95 -6.89 -13.59 -35.12
CA ARG A 95 -7.58 -12.83 -34.06
C ARG A 95 -6.82 -12.94 -32.75
N VAL A 96 -6.88 -11.87 -31.95
CA VAL A 96 -6.39 -11.86 -30.57
C VAL A 96 -7.54 -11.44 -29.67
N VAL A 97 -7.75 -12.18 -28.58
CA VAL A 97 -8.82 -11.96 -27.60
C VAL A 97 -8.18 -11.67 -26.25
N THR A 98 -8.60 -10.60 -25.58
CA THR A 98 -8.10 -10.15 -24.26
C THR A 98 -9.22 -10.09 -23.24
#